data_AF-A0A8B9LUE1-F1
#
_entry.id   AF-A0A8B9LUE1-F1
#
_cell.length_a   1.000
_cell.length_b   1.000
_cell.length_c   1.000
_cell.angle_alpha   90.00
_cell.angle_beta   90.00
_cell.angle_gamma   90.00
#
_symmetry.space_group_name_H-M   'P 1'
#
loop_
_entity.id
_entity.type
_entity.pdbx_description
1 polymer ?
#
loop_
_entity_poly.entity_id
_entity_poly.type
_entity_poly.pdbx_seq_one_letter_code
_entity_poly.pdbx_strand_id
1 'polypeptide(L)'
;EIKVNVRNLAFFFCICHIVQTFAWILGWEDGDIAFQFKFHFETCTVVCNSFKKGERGKPEETRNAPLRKGNTFNIFMKTLFTLFGILANFSDILTFPSRLSNSSLFSFSFCWMENPLLRCLKLIHL
;
A
#
# COMPACT_ATOMS: atom_id res chain seq x y z
N GLU A 1 -17.61 -17.61 2.78
CA GLU A 1 -16.76 -16.40 2.71
C GLU A 1 -15.38 -16.77 3.25
N ILE A 2 -14.36 -16.81 2.39
CA ILE A 2 -13.00 -17.20 2.80
C ILE A 2 -12.32 -15.93 3.34
N LYS A 3 -12.18 -15.84 4.67
CA LYS A 3 -11.38 -14.79 5.32
C LYS A 3 -9.91 -15.10 5.06
N VAL A 4 -9.31 -14.46 4.06
CA VAL A 4 -7.87 -14.60 3.78
C VAL A 4 -7.10 -13.89 4.89
N ASN A 5 -6.38 -14.65 5.72
CA ASN A 5 -5.56 -14.08 6.79
C ASN A 5 -4.23 -13.58 6.21
N VAL A 6 -4.27 -12.39 5.62
CA VAL A 6 -3.11 -11.73 5.01
C VAL A 6 -2.19 -11.16 6.10
N ARG A 7 -1.31 -11.99 6.68
CA ARG A 7 -0.38 -11.54 7.75
C ARG A 7 0.91 -10.94 7.22
N ASN A 8 1.46 -11.51 6.16
CA ASN A 8 2.70 -11.04 5.55
C ASN A 8 2.61 -11.21 4.04
N LEU A 9 2.85 -10.13 3.31
CA LEU A 9 2.94 -10.16 1.85
C LEU A 9 4.34 -9.72 1.44
N ALA A 10 4.98 -10.54 0.60
CA ALA A 10 6.26 -10.23 -0.01
C ALA A 10 6.02 -9.92 -1.48
N PHE A 11 6.55 -8.79 -1.93
CA PHE A 11 6.44 -8.37 -3.32
C PHE A 11 7.82 -8.11 -3.92
N PHE A 12 8.01 -8.67 -5.10
CA PHE A 12 9.22 -8.53 -5.90
C PHE A 12 8.85 -7.81 -7.19
N PHE A 13 9.29 -6.57 -7.34
CA PHE A 13 8.95 -5.75 -8.49
C PHE A 13 10.18 -5.07 -9.09
N CYS A 14 10.15 -4.91 -10.40
CA CYS A 14 10.90 -3.88 -11.11
C CYS A 14 9.87 -2.94 -11.74
N ILE A 15 9.83 -1.69 -11.29
CA ILE A 15 8.83 -0.73 -11.76
C ILE A 15 9.40 0.09 -12.92
N CYS A 16 8.68 0.05 -14.05
CA CYS A 16 9.02 0.73 -15.29
C CYS A 16 9.19 2.25 -15.08
N HIS A 17 10.09 2.86 -15.86
CA HIS A 17 10.41 4.29 -15.78
C HIS A 17 9.21 5.22 -16.02
N ILE A 18 8.17 4.74 -16.68
CA ILE A 18 6.96 5.54 -16.95
C ILE A 18 6.04 5.66 -15.73
N VAL A 19 6.07 4.72 -14.79
CA VAL A 19 5.15 4.71 -13.63
C VAL A 19 5.45 5.90 -12.71
N GLN A 20 4.49 6.77 -12.49
CA GLN A 20 4.65 7.94 -11.61
C GLN A 20 4.36 7.61 -10.15
N THR A 21 3.40 6.71 -9.93
CA THR A 21 2.93 6.35 -8.59
C THR A 21 2.43 4.91 -8.61
N PHE A 22 2.63 4.19 -7.51
CA PHE A 22 1.87 2.98 -7.24
C PHE A 22 1.22 3.03 -5.86
N ALA A 23 0.18 2.22 -5.67
CA ALA A 23 -0.51 2.08 -4.41
C ALA A 23 -0.84 0.62 -4.10
N TRP A 24 -0.76 0.29 -2.82
CA TRP A 24 -1.38 -0.89 -2.24
C TRP A 24 -2.58 -0.47 -1.41
N ILE A 25 -3.66 -1.22 -1.53
CA ILE A 25 -4.89 -0.98 -0.79
C ILE A 25 -5.27 -2.28 -0.11
N LEU A 26 -5.35 -2.23 1.22
CA LEU A 26 -5.92 -3.26 2.05
C LEU A 26 -7.35 -2.88 2.39
N GLY A 27 -8.29 -3.60 1.78
CA GLY A 27 -9.71 -3.43 1.99
C GLY A 27 -10.22 -4.19 3.21
N TRP A 28 -11.29 -3.64 3.76
CA TRP A 28 -12.02 -4.15 4.91
C TRP A 28 -13.46 -4.47 4.52
N GLU A 29 -14.20 -5.04 5.48
CA GLU A 29 -15.65 -5.22 5.38
C GLU A 29 -16.33 -3.88 5.04
N ASP A 30 -17.47 -3.94 4.32
CA ASP A 30 -18.29 -2.79 3.91
C ASP A 30 -17.62 -1.75 2.98
N GLY A 31 -16.49 -2.09 2.36
CA GLY A 31 -15.79 -1.21 1.42
C GLY A 31 -14.86 -0.18 2.09
N ASP A 32 -14.64 -0.30 3.40
CA ASP A 32 -13.65 0.48 4.12
C ASP A 32 -12.21 0.11 3.67
N ILE A 33 -11.26 1.03 3.83
CA ILE A 33 -9.85 0.81 3.57
C ILE A 33 -9.10 0.87 4.89
N ALA A 34 -8.59 -0.27 5.34
CA ALA A 34 -7.78 -0.36 6.54
C ALA A 34 -6.44 0.37 6.36
N PHE A 35 -5.84 0.21 5.18
CA PHE A 35 -4.54 0.77 4.87
C PHE A 35 -4.36 1.01 3.37
N GLN A 36 -4.06 2.24 3.00
CA GLN A 36 -3.58 2.62 1.68
C GLN A 36 -2.13 3.06 1.81
N PHE A 37 -1.22 2.35 1.14
CA PHE A 37 0.16 2.77 0.92
C PHE A 37 0.24 3.35 -0.48
N LYS A 38 0.67 4.60 -0.65
CA LYS A 38 0.85 5.23 -1.97
C LYS A 38 2.24 5.83 -2.08
N PHE A 39 3.05 5.32 -3.02
CA PHE A 39 4.39 5.83 -3.27
C PHE A 39 4.43 6.70 -4.52
N HIS A 40 5.04 7.88 -4.41
CA HIS A 40 5.27 8.81 -5.50
C HIS A 40 6.76 8.79 -5.85
N PHE A 41 7.09 8.36 -7.06
CA PHE A 41 8.49 8.19 -7.47
C PHE A 41 9.24 9.51 -7.62
N GLU A 42 8.58 10.55 -8.14
CA GLU A 42 9.19 11.85 -8.41
C GLU A 42 9.65 12.53 -7.11
N THR A 43 8.81 12.51 -6.09
CA THR A 43 9.11 13.11 -4.79
C THR A 43 9.72 12.14 -3.79
N CYS A 44 9.93 10.88 -4.18
CA CYS A 44 10.37 9.78 -3.29
C CYS A 44 9.61 9.75 -1.96
N THR A 45 8.29 9.99 -2.02
CA THR A 45 7.44 10.16 -0.83
C THR A 45 6.36 9.10 -0.78
N VAL A 46 6.21 8.47 0.38
CA VAL A 46 5.09 7.60 0.71
C VAL A 46 4.02 8.42 1.41
N VAL A 47 2.77 8.24 1.01
CA VAL A 47 1.58 8.74 1.71
C VAL A 47 0.74 7.54 2.13
N CYS A 48 0.48 7.44 3.43
CA CYS A 48 -0.37 6.42 4.01
C CYS A 48 -1.69 7.00 4.50
N ASN A 49 -2.79 6.26 4.34
CA ASN A 49 -4.07 6.66 4.91
C ASN A 49 -5.02 5.46 5.13
N SER A 50 -6.15 5.73 5.77
CA SER A 50 -7.30 4.83 5.90
C SER A 50 -8.56 5.52 5.36
N PHE A 51 -9.57 4.73 5.00
CA PHE A 51 -10.90 5.20 4.65
C PHE A 51 -11.91 4.44 5.49
N LYS A 52 -12.75 5.16 6.23
CA LYS A 52 -13.74 4.55 7.12
C LYS A 52 -15.06 5.29 7.00
N LYS A 53 -16.15 4.57 6.73
CA LYS A 53 -17.52 5.09 6.69
C LYS A 53 -17.67 6.36 5.83
N GLY A 54 -17.06 6.35 4.64
CA GLY A 54 -17.16 7.48 3.70
C GLY A 54 -16.07 8.55 3.85
N GLU A 55 -15.24 8.49 4.89
CA GLU A 55 -14.27 9.54 5.20
C GLU A 55 -12.83 9.05 5.17
N ARG A 56 -11.93 9.88 4.63
CA ARG A 56 -10.48 9.66 4.72
C ARG A 56 -9.97 10.13 6.09
N GLY A 57 -9.09 9.36 6.69
CA GLY A 57 -8.36 9.83 7.87
C GLY A 57 -7.30 10.89 7.52
N LYS A 58 -6.55 11.33 8.54
CA LYS A 58 -5.39 12.21 8.34
C LYS A 58 -4.29 11.44 7.59
N PRO A 59 -3.76 11.96 6.47
CA PRO A 59 -2.64 11.32 5.77
C PRO A 59 -1.36 11.40 6.60
N GLU A 60 -0.56 10.34 6.53
CA GLU A 60 0.77 10.26 7.13
C GLU A 60 1.81 10.18 6.00
N GLU A 61 2.82 11.05 6.05
CA GLU A 61 3.82 11.15 4.98
C GLU A 61 5.20 10.70 5.45
N THR A 62 5.88 9.93 4.62
CA THR A 62 7.28 9.53 4.80
C THR A 62 8.07 9.94 3.58
N ARG A 63 9.08 10.80 3.76
CA ARG A 63 9.95 11.28 2.68
C ARG A 63 11.19 10.41 2.56
N ASN A 64 11.87 10.52 1.42
CA ASN A 64 13.15 9.87 1.14
C ASN A 64 13.08 8.33 1.22
N ALA A 65 11.96 7.72 0.82
CA ALA A 65 11.89 6.26 0.77
C ALA A 65 12.85 5.71 -0.32
N PRO A 66 13.55 4.59 -0.07
CA PRO A 66 14.65 4.10 -0.91
C PRO A 66 14.16 3.33 -2.15
N LEU A 67 13.14 3.83 -2.84
CA LEU A 67 12.56 3.23 -4.03
C LEU A 67 12.85 4.11 -5.25
N ARG A 68 13.52 3.55 -6.27
CA ARG A 68 13.90 4.27 -7.49
C ARG A 68 13.39 3.52 -8.72
N LYS A 69 12.92 4.27 -9.71
CA LYS A 69 12.49 3.71 -11.01
C LYS A 69 13.65 3.00 -11.71
N GLY A 70 13.35 1.90 -12.41
CA GLY A 70 14.35 1.11 -13.13
C GLY A 70 15.21 0.20 -12.25
N ASN A 71 15.18 0.39 -10.92
CA ASN A 71 15.82 -0.52 -10.00
C ASN A 71 14.84 -1.63 -9.58
N THR A 72 15.38 -2.83 -9.35
CA THR A 72 14.63 -3.89 -8.68
C THR A 72 14.65 -3.63 -7.18
N PHE A 73 13.52 -3.87 -6.52
CA PHE A 73 13.40 -3.74 -5.07
C PHE A 73 12.46 -4.80 -4.50
N ASN A 74 12.73 -5.17 -3.24
CA ASN A 74 11.86 -6.03 -2.46
C ASN A 74 11.07 -5.16 -1.50
N ILE A 75 9.74 -5.28 -1.50
CA ILE A 75 8.91 -4.62 -0.49
C ILE A 75 8.12 -5.68 0.25
N PHE A 76 8.23 -5.65 1.58
CA PHE A 76 7.51 -6.52 2.49
C PHE A 76 6.47 -5.70 3.24
N MET A 77 5.23 -6.17 3.22
CA MET A 77 4.16 -5.66 4.06
C MET A 77 3.91 -6.63 5.20
N LYS A 78 4.06 -6.14 6.43
CA LYS A 78 3.73 -6.85 7.66
C LYS A 78 2.43 -6.31 8.20
N THR A 79 1.44 -7.17 8.36
CA THR A 79 0.16 -6.83 8.98
C THR A 79 0.13 -7.39 10.39
N LEU A 80 0.01 -6.49 11.37
CA LEU A 80 -0.29 -6.83 12.76
C LEU A 80 -1.69 -6.30 13.11
N PHE A 81 -2.26 -6.81 14.19
CA PHE A 81 -3.57 -6.33 14.66
C PHE A 81 -3.61 -4.83 14.96
N THR A 82 -2.49 -4.25 15.38
CA THR A 82 -2.39 -2.86 15.81
C THR A 82 -1.73 -1.95 14.79
N LEU A 83 -1.03 -2.48 13.79
CA LEU A 83 -0.26 -1.68 12.83
C LEU A 83 0.06 -2.43 11.53
N PHE A 84 0.41 -1.66 10.52
CA PHE A 84 0.99 -2.10 9.26
C PHE A 84 2.44 -1.64 9.19
N GLY A 85 3.37 -2.55 8.92
CA GLY A 85 4.79 -2.24 8.72
C GLY A 85 5.19 -2.46 7.27
N ILE A 86 6.03 -1.59 6.74
CA ILE A 86 6.60 -1.74 5.40
C ILE A 86 8.11 -1.75 5.48
N LEU A 87 8.73 -2.75 4.86
CA LEU A 87 10.17 -2.84 4.67
C LEU A 87 10.47 -2.74 3.19
N ALA A 88 11.49 -1.97 2.82
CA ALA A 88 12.06 -1.97 1.48
C ALA A 88 13.51 -2.46 1.56
N ASN A 89 13.88 -3.42 0.72
CA ASN A 89 15.21 -4.04 0.72
C ASN A 89 15.66 -4.46 2.13
N PHE A 90 14.73 -5.08 2.87
CA PHE A 90 14.92 -5.57 4.25
C PHE A 90 15.18 -4.49 5.32
N SER A 91 14.98 -3.21 4.99
CA SER A 91 15.03 -2.10 5.95
C SER A 91 13.63 -1.50 6.16
N ASP A 92 13.26 -1.22 7.41
CA ASP A 92 11.99 -0.56 7.73
C ASP A 92 11.93 0.82 7.08
N ILE A 93 10.85 1.09 6.34
CA ILE A 93 10.60 2.40 5.74
C ILE A 93 9.49 3.15 6.46
N LEU A 94 8.48 2.46 6.98
CA LEU A 94 7.40 3.07 7.75
C LEU A 94 6.61 2.05 8.56
N THR A 95 5.90 2.59 9.56
CA THR A 95 4.83 1.92 10.29
C THR A 95 3.59 2.80 10.32
N PHE A 96 2.42 2.22 10.10
CA PHE A 96 1.13 2.90 10.13
C PHE A 96 0.20 2.23 11.15
N PRO A 97 -0.28 2.93 12.19
CA PRO A 97 -1.20 2.34 13.16
C PRO A 97 -2.54 1.94 12.52
N SER A 98 -3.05 0.75 12.86
CA SER A 98 -4.38 0.34 12.43
C SER A 98 -5.43 1.23 13.09
N ARG A 99 -6.33 1.78 12.26
CA ARG A 99 -7.46 2.64 12.69
C ARG A 99 -8.79 1.88 12.73
N LEU A 100 -8.77 0.60 12.36
CA LEU A 100 -9.93 -0.30 12.37
C LEU A 100 -9.72 -1.37 13.46
N SER A 101 -10.75 -1.58 14.27
CA SER A 101 -10.73 -2.53 15.39
C SER A 101 -11.12 -3.94 14.94
N ASN A 102 -10.28 -4.93 15.22
CA ASN A 102 -10.62 -6.37 15.30
C ASN A 102 -11.57 -6.90 14.20
N SER A 103 -11.14 -6.87 12.95
CA SER A 103 -11.79 -7.66 11.90
C SER A 103 -10.73 -8.25 10.98
N SER A 104 -11.14 -9.13 10.08
CA SER A 104 -10.22 -9.78 9.15
C SER A 104 -10.09 -8.89 7.91
N LEU A 105 -8.84 -8.65 7.47
CA LEU A 105 -8.61 -8.06 6.15
C LEU A 105 -9.35 -8.88 5.09
N PHE A 106 -10.04 -8.19 4.19
CA PHE A 106 -10.92 -8.85 3.21
C PHE A 106 -10.31 -8.88 1.81
N SER A 107 -9.54 -7.84 1.44
CA SER A 107 -8.96 -7.75 0.11
C SER A 107 -7.61 -7.04 0.10
N PHE A 108 -6.79 -7.42 -0.87
CA PHE A 108 -5.61 -6.68 -1.28
C PHE A 108 -5.82 -6.18 -2.72
N SER A 109 -5.30 -4.99 -3.02
CA SER A 109 -5.30 -4.43 -4.37
C SER A 109 -3.99 -3.71 -4.64
N PHE A 110 -3.45 -3.88 -5.84
CA PHE A 110 -2.29 -3.15 -6.34
C PHE A 110 -2.71 -2.29 -7.52
N CYS A 111 -2.37 -1.00 -7.47
CA CYS A 111 -2.70 -0.02 -8.50
C CYS A 111 -1.44 0.75 -8.88
N TRP A 112 -1.30 1.17 -10.14
CA TRP A 112 -0.21 2.05 -10.56
C TRP A 112 -0.66 3.01 -11.66
N MET A 113 -0.05 4.20 -11.70
CA MET A 113 -0.31 5.25 -12.69
C MET A 113 0.90 5.42 -13.60
N GLU A 114 0.69 5.29 -14.92
CA GLU A 114 1.73 5.45 -15.95
C GLU A 114 1.73 6.86 -16.58
N ASN A 115 0.62 7.59 -16.50
CA ASN A 115 0.46 8.93 -17.07
C ASN A 115 -0.72 9.66 -16.37
N PRO A 116 -0.65 10.98 -16.10
CA PRO A 116 -1.75 11.73 -15.48
C PRO A 116 -3.07 11.70 -16.27
N LEU A 117 -3.06 11.28 -17.54
CA LEU A 117 -4.24 11.24 -18.42
C LEU A 117 -4.76 9.82 -18.74
N LEU A 118 -4.16 8.73 -18.21
CA LEU A 118 -4.57 7.36 -18.56
C LEU A 118 -4.85 6.45 -17.34
N ARG A 119 -5.89 5.64 -17.52
CA ARG A 119 -6.64 4.82 -16.57
C ARG A 119 -5.79 3.82 -15.75
N CYS A 120 -6.06 3.75 -14.44
CA CYS A 120 -5.73 2.59 -13.60
C CYS A 120 -6.83 1.52 -13.69
N LEU A 121 -6.48 0.24 -13.81
CA LEU A 121 -6.71 -0.80 -12.78
C LEU A 121 -6.35 -2.18 -13.36
N LYS A 122 -5.26 -2.79 -12.90
CA LYS A 122 -5.13 -4.25 -12.89
C LYS A 122 -5.26 -4.68 -11.43
N LEU A 123 -6.49 -4.96 -11.04
CA LEU A 123 -6.84 -5.43 -9.72
C LEU A 123 -6.40 -6.90 -9.62
N ILE A 124 -5.39 -7.19 -8.80
CA ILE A 124 -5.15 -8.58 -8.38
C ILE A 124 -5.90 -8.72 -7.06
N HIS A 125 -7.10 -9.30 -7.13
CA HIS A 125 -7.75 -9.87 -5.95
C HIS A 125 -7.08 -11.21 -5.66
N LEU A 126 -6.50 -11.35 -4.47
CA LEU A 126 -6.02 -12.62 -3.92
C LEU A 126 -7.09 -13.17 -2.97
#